data_AF-A0A7X3Y5L4-F1
#
_entry.id   AF-A0A7X3Y5L4-F1
#
_cell.length_a   1.000
_cell.length_b   1.000
_cell.length_c   1.000
_cell.angle_alpha   90.00
_cell.angle_beta   90.00
_cell.angle_gamma   90.00
#
_symmetry.space_group_name_H-M   'P 1'
#
loop_
_entity.id
_entity.type
_entity.pdbx_description
1 polymer ?
#
loop_
_entity_poly.entity_id
_entity_poly.type
_entity_poly.pdbx_seq_one_letter_code
_entity_poly.pdbx_strand_id
1 'polypeptide(L)'
;MEESVGALLLAGFIPGALSAVIYAALIVFRCKLNPTLGAPVSAVPLGEKVRSLGGASGIFFVIIIILGGIYTGWMTPTEVGGVAAFVIFLIALAKRNMGLSNLRESLMETAKLTVFIFTIIWSILIYVRFLGFSGLPEAFANFVVGL
;
A
#
# COMPACT_ATOMS: atom_id res chain seq x y z
N MET A 1 -5.35 -11.19 -20.45
CA MET A 1 -5.06 -9.95 -19.72
C MET A 1 -3.99 -10.26 -18.69
N GLU A 2 -2.74 -10.29 -19.12
CA GLU A 2 -1.61 -10.15 -18.20
C GLU A 2 -1.43 -8.63 -18.02
N GLU A 3 -2.32 -8.02 -17.24
CA GLU A 3 -2.02 -6.67 -16.75
C GLU A 3 -0.77 -6.81 -15.87
N SER A 4 0.30 -6.14 -16.28
CA SER A 4 1.50 -6.07 -15.47
C SER A 4 1.10 -5.51 -14.11
N VAL A 5 1.35 -6.27 -13.05
CA VAL A 5 1.20 -5.80 -11.66
C VAL A 5 1.94 -4.47 -11.46
N GLY A 6 3.02 -4.24 -12.23
CA GLY A 6 3.73 -2.97 -12.28
C GLY A 6 2.86 -1.83 -12.83
N ALA A 7 2.10 -2.04 -13.91
CA ALA A 7 1.20 -1.04 -14.45
C ALA A 7 0.08 -0.66 -13.46
N LEU A 8 -0.48 -1.65 -12.74
CA LEU A 8 -1.46 -1.40 -11.67
C LEU A 8 -0.87 -0.60 -10.51
N LEU A 9 0.36 -0.92 -10.09
CA LEU A 9 1.07 -0.16 -9.05
C LEU A 9 1.37 1.28 -9.50
N LEU A 10 1.77 1.47 -10.75
CA LEU A 10 2.01 2.78 -11.35
C LEU A 10 0.72 3.61 -11.44
N ALA A 11 -0.37 2.98 -11.90
CA ALA A 11 -1.68 3.60 -11.97
C ALA A 11 -2.22 3.98 -10.58
N GLY A 12 -1.85 3.22 -9.54
CA GLY A 12 -2.21 3.49 -8.15
C GLY A 12 -1.45 4.65 -7.49
N PHE A 13 -0.31 5.07 -8.04
CA PHE A 13 0.50 6.14 -7.43
C PHE A 13 -0.20 7.51 -7.46
N ILE A 14 -0.76 7.89 -8.62
CA ILE A 14 -1.49 9.15 -8.79
C ILE A 14 -2.68 9.26 -7.81
N PRO A 15 -3.62 8.30 -7.74
CA PRO A 15 -4.72 8.35 -6.78
C PRO A 15 -4.23 8.24 -5.33
N GLY A 16 -3.14 7.53 -5.05
CA GLY A 16 -2.52 7.47 -3.72
C GLY A 16 -1.99 8.84 -3.27
N ALA A 17 -1.25 9.53 -4.13
CA ALA A 17 -0.73 10.87 -3.87
C ALA A 17 -1.86 11.88 -3.70
N LEU A 18 -2.88 11.83 -4.56
CA LEU A 18 -4.08 12.65 -4.44
C LEU A 18 -4.79 12.41 -3.09
N SER A 19 -4.96 11.15 -2.71
CA SER A 19 -5.59 10.77 -1.43
C SER A 19 -4.77 11.26 -0.23
N ALA A 20 -3.44 11.18 -0.29
CA ALA A 20 -2.57 11.71 0.74
C ALA A 20 -2.75 13.23 0.94
N VAL A 21 -2.84 14.00 -0.15
CA VAL A 21 -3.09 15.45 -0.11
C VAL A 21 -4.47 15.75 0.46
N ILE A 22 -5.51 15.04 0.00
CA ILE A 22 -6.88 15.22 0.48
C ILE A 22 -6.97 14.91 1.97
N TYR A 23 -6.40 13.79 2.43
CA TYR A 23 -6.40 13.44 3.85
C TYR A 23 -5.60 14.44 4.69
N ALA A 24 -4.44 14.89 4.24
CA ALA A 24 -3.68 15.92 4.93
C ALA A 24 -4.49 17.22 5.07
N ALA A 25 -5.15 17.66 3.99
CA ALA A 25 -6.03 18.83 4.02
C ALA A 25 -7.22 18.64 4.97
N LEU A 26 -7.87 17.47 4.94
CA LEU A 26 -8.98 17.14 5.83
C LEU A 26 -8.56 17.12 7.30
N ILE A 27 -7.40 16.54 7.62
CA ILE A 27 -6.86 16.52 8.99
C ILE A 27 -6.60 17.96 9.46
N VAL A 28 -5.92 18.79 8.65
CA VAL A 28 -5.65 20.20 9.00
C VAL A 28 -6.96 20.98 9.18
N PHE A 29 -7.92 20.78 8.29
CA PHE A 29 -9.22 21.45 8.34
C PHE A 29 -10.04 21.04 9.57
N ARG A 30 -10.11 19.73 9.86
CA ARG A 30 -10.80 19.19 11.05
C ARG A 30 -10.16 19.65 12.35
N CYS A 31 -8.83 19.68 12.43
CA CYS A 31 -8.12 20.18 13.61
C CYS A 31 -8.31 21.70 13.82
N LYS A 32 -8.48 22.47 12.73
CA LYS A 32 -8.81 23.91 12.83
C LYS A 32 -10.25 24.17 13.26
N LEU A 33 -11.20 23.35 12.80
CA LEU A 33 -12.62 23.46 13.15
C LEU A 33 -12.94 22.97 14.57
N ASN A 34 -12.26 21.91 15.02
CA ASN A 34 -12.44 21.38 16.35
C ASN A 34 -11.08 21.13 17.03
N PRO A 35 -10.58 22.11 17.80
CA PRO A 35 -9.29 22.00 18.48
C PRO A 35 -9.24 20.90 19.55
N THR A 36 -10.38 20.29 19.93
CA THR A 36 -10.38 19.11 20.81
C THR A 36 -9.85 17.83 20.14
N LEU A 37 -9.85 17.78 18.80
CA LEU A 37 -9.28 16.66 18.01
C LEU A 37 -7.74 16.75 17.89
N GLY A 38 -7.16 17.90 18.21
CA GLY A 38 -5.72 18.14 18.14
C GLY A 38 -5.35 19.25 19.11
N ALA A 39 -5.32 18.91 20.42
CA ALA A 39 -4.93 19.85 21.45
C ALA A 39 -3.56 20.47 21.10
N PRO A 40 -3.41 21.80 21.13
CA PRO A 40 -2.18 22.46 20.75
C PRO A 40 -1.06 22.03 21.70
N VAL A 41 -0.19 21.13 21.23
CA VAL A 41 1.12 20.89 21.85
C VAL A 41 1.94 22.17 21.68
N SER A 42 2.72 22.53 22.70
CA SER A 42 3.64 23.67 22.69
C SER A 42 4.34 23.79 21.33
N ALA A 43 4.48 25.01 20.82
CA ALA A 43 4.94 25.29 19.46
C ALA A 43 6.29 24.61 19.16
N VAL A 44 6.23 23.39 18.63
CA VAL A 44 7.41 22.62 18.25
C VAL A 44 8.05 23.35 17.06
N PRO A 45 9.32 23.77 17.16
CA PRO A 45 10.00 24.45 16.08
C PRO A 45 10.00 23.58 14.81
N LEU A 46 9.83 24.23 13.64
CA LEU A 46 9.81 23.56 12.33
C LEU A 46 11.01 22.62 12.14
N GLY A 47 12.18 22.96 12.68
CA GLY A 47 13.36 22.11 12.66
C GLY A 47 13.19 20.75 13.37
N GLU A 48 12.49 20.69 14.51
CA GLU A 48 12.20 19.43 15.20
C GLU A 48 11.12 18.62 14.48
N LYS A 49 10.12 19.28 13.87
CA LYS A 49 9.13 18.61 13.01
C LYS A 49 9.78 17.93 11.81
N VAL A 50 10.69 18.63 11.12
CA VAL A 50 11.41 18.08 9.96
C VAL A 50 12.41 16.99 10.39
N ARG A 51 13.03 17.14 11.57
CA ARG A 51 13.93 16.11 12.12
C ARG A 51 13.18 14.84 12.52
N SER A 52 11.94 14.95 12.99
CA SER A 52 11.06 13.80 13.25
C SER A 52 10.69 13.05 11.95
N LEU A 53 10.50 13.77 10.83
CA LEU A 53 10.37 13.15 9.50
C LEU A 53 11.60 12.32 9.10
N GLY A 54 12.79 12.66 9.61
CA GLY A 54 14.01 11.87 9.42
C GLY A 54 13.88 10.42 9.89
N GLY A 55 13.03 10.14 10.89
CA GLY A 55 12.72 8.77 11.32
C GLY A 55 12.06 7.93 10.23
N ALA A 56 11.26 8.55 9.36
CA ALA A 56 10.53 7.95 8.24
C ALA A 56 11.30 7.96 6.91
N SER A 57 12.53 8.51 6.87
CA SER A 57 13.37 8.58 5.67
C SER A 57 13.57 7.25 4.96
N GLY A 58 13.64 6.14 5.71
CA GLY A 58 13.77 4.79 5.14
C GLY A 58 12.60 4.37 4.25
N ILE A 59 11.38 4.85 4.54
CA ILE A 59 10.20 4.57 3.73
C ILE A 59 10.29 5.30 2.38
N PHE A 60 10.69 6.57 2.39
CA PHE A 60 10.90 7.35 1.17
C PHE A 60 11.96 6.71 0.26
N PHE A 61 13.06 6.23 0.84
CA PHE A 61 14.10 5.56 0.08
C PHE A 61 13.58 4.31 -0.65
N VAL A 62 12.73 3.53 0.02
CA VAL A 62 12.13 2.32 -0.57
C VAL A 62 11.14 2.66 -1.66
N ILE A 63 10.31 3.69 -1.47
CA ILE A 63 9.39 4.17 -2.51
C ILE A 63 10.16 4.54 -3.78
N ILE A 64 11.30 5.22 -3.64
CA ILE A 64 12.15 5.59 -4.77
C ILE A 64 12.72 4.35 -5.47
N ILE A 65 13.18 3.34 -4.72
CA ILE A 65 13.64 2.06 -5.29
C ILE A 65 12.53 1.38 -6.07
N ILE A 66 11.32 1.34 -5.50
CA ILE A 66 10.19 0.66 -6.13
C ILE A 66 9.76 1.37 -7.40
N LEU A 67 9.49 2.68 -7.31
CA LEU A 67 9.07 3.46 -8.47
C LEU A 67 10.17 3.54 -9.52
N GLY A 68 11.41 3.76 -9.11
CA GLY A 68 12.56 3.81 -10.02
C GLY A 68 12.78 2.49 -10.74
N GLY A 69 12.74 1.36 -10.03
CA GLY A 69 12.91 0.03 -10.62
C GLY A 69 11.79 -0.32 -11.62
N ILE A 70 10.54 0.02 -11.30
CA ILE A 70 9.39 -0.25 -12.17
C ILE A 70 9.34 0.73 -13.36
N TYR A 71 9.56 2.04 -13.16
CA TYR A 71 9.50 3.05 -14.24
C TYR A 71 10.62 2.89 -15.26
N THR A 72 11.83 2.55 -14.81
CA THR A 72 12.97 2.37 -15.73
C THR A 72 12.88 1.06 -16.51
N GLY A 73 11.97 0.15 -16.12
CA GLY A 73 11.81 -1.16 -16.75
C GLY A 73 12.99 -2.10 -16.50
N TRP A 74 13.93 -1.73 -15.62
CA TRP A 74 15.12 -2.52 -15.32
C TRP A 74 14.81 -3.82 -14.58
N MET A 75 13.68 -3.85 -13.87
CA MET A 75 13.37 -4.93 -12.94
C MET A 75 11.85 -5.18 -12.90
N THR A 76 11.46 -6.45 -12.80
CA THR A 76 10.05 -6.81 -12.69
C THR A 76 9.49 -6.46 -11.31
N PRO A 77 8.15 -6.28 -11.15
CA PRO A 77 7.56 -5.92 -9.86
C PRO A 77 7.93 -6.87 -8.72
N THR A 78 8.08 -8.17 -9.04
CA THR A 78 8.45 -9.21 -8.07
C THR A 78 9.89 -9.05 -7.58
N GLU A 79 10.82 -8.80 -8.50
CA GLU A 79 12.24 -8.58 -8.17
C GLU A 79 12.44 -7.27 -7.39
N VAL A 80 11.74 -6.20 -7.81
CA VAL A 80 11.75 -4.91 -7.13
C VAL A 80 11.27 -5.04 -5.69
N GLY A 81 10.19 -5.81 -5.46
CA GLY A 81 9.68 -6.10 -4.12
C GLY A 81 10.71 -6.81 -3.24
N GLY A 82 11.45 -7.77 -3.79
CA GLY A 82 12.53 -8.48 -3.09
C GLY A 82 13.67 -7.55 -2.67
N VAL A 83 14.14 -6.70 -3.59
CA VAL A 83 15.20 -5.71 -3.30
C VAL A 83 14.73 -4.70 -2.26
N ALA A 84 13.50 -4.18 -2.38
CA ALA A 84 12.91 -3.26 -1.42
C ALA A 84 12.84 -3.85 0.00
N ALA A 85 12.38 -5.10 0.13
CA ALA A 85 12.32 -5.81 1.40
C ALA A 85 13.71 -6.02 2.01
N PHE A 86 14.70 -6.39 1.20
CA PHE A 86 16.08 -6.57 1.65
C PHE A 86 16.71 -5.25 2.14
N VAL A 87 16.49 -4.16 1.42
CA VAL A 87 16.95 -2.82 1.82
C VAL A 87 16.31 -2.39 3.14
N ILE A 88 15.01 -2.59 3.31
CA ILE A 88 14.32 -2.33 4.59
C ILE A 88 14.92 -3.15 5.72
N PHE A 89 15.18 -4.43 5.47
CA PHE A 89 15.78 -5.32 6.45
C PHE A 89 17.16 -4.81 6.91
N LEU A 90 18.01 -4.36 5.97
CA LEU A 90 19.30 -3.75 6.31
C LEU A 90 19.15 -2.45 7.11
N ILE A 91 18.20 -1.59 6.75
CA ILE A 91 17.91 -0.35 7.49
C ILE A 91 17.43 -0.66 8.92
N ALA A 92 16.56 -1.66 9.07
CA ALA A 92 16.07 -2.10 10.37
C ALA A 92 17.19 -2.68 11.26
N LEU A 93 18.12 -3.43 10.66
CA LEU A 93 19.29 -3.96 11.34
C LEU A 93 20.25 -2.83 11.78
N ALA A 94 20.49 -1.85 10.89
CA ALA A 94 21.34 -0.70 11.17
C ALA A 94 20.79 0.19 12.30
N LYS A 95 19.45 0.31 12.43
CA LYS A 95 18.79 1.03 13.53
C LYS A 95 18.86 0.30 14.88
N ARG A 96 19.48 -0.89 14.96
CA ARG A 96 19.64 -1.73 16.17
C ARG A 96 18.33 -2.05 16.92
N ASN A 97 17.19 -1.90 16.26
CA ASN A 97 15.87 -2.06 16.87
C ASN A 97 15.20 -3.40 16.47
N MET A 98 15.98 -4.33 15.92
CA MET A 98 15.49 -5.57 15.34
C MET A 98 15.92 -6.77 16.18
N GLY A 99 14.99 -7.28 17.01
CA GLY A 99 15.13 -8.56 17.69
C GLY A 99 14.55 -9.72 16.89
N LEU A 100 14.90 -10.96 17.26
CA LEU A 100 14.37 -12.18 16.63
C LEU A 100 12.84 -12.30 16.76
N SER A 101 12.29 -11.81 17.87
CA SER A 101 10.84 -11.75 18.08
C SER A 101 10.16 -10.83 17.06
N ASN A 102 10.68 -9.62 16.86
CA ASN A 102 10.14 -8.64 15.90
C ASN A 102 10.20 -9.19 14.48
N LEU A 103 11.32 -9.85 14.10
CA LEU A 103 11.45 -10.47 12.78
C LEU A 103 10.40 -11.56 12.57
N ARG A 104 10.21 -12.45 13.56
CA ARG A 104 9.18 -13.51 13.50
C ARG A 104 7.78 -12.92 13.40
N GLU A 105 7.50 -11.86 14.15
CA GLU A 105 6.21 -11.18 14.13
C GLU A 105 5.94 -10.55 12.76
N SER A 106 6.90 -9.81 12.18
CA SER A 106 6.77 -9.22 10.83
C SER A 106 6.59 -10.28 9.74
N LEU A 107 7.32 -11.41 9.81
CA LEU A 107 7.15 -12.52 8.87
C LEU A 107 5.77 -13.17 9.01
N MET A 108 5.29 -13.36 10.25
CA MET A 108 3.97 -13.92 10.53
C MET A 108 2.86 -13.00 10.03
N GLU A 109 2.99 -11.69 10.23
CA GLU A 109 2.04 -10.69 9.73
C GLU A 109 2.00 -10.69 8.20
N THR A 110 3.17 -10.71 7.55
CA THR A 110 3.28 -10.82 6.08
C THR A 110 2.63 -12.10 5.56
N ALA A 111 2.87 -13.23 6.22
CA ALA A 111 2.25 -14.52 5.86
C ALA A 111 0.73 -14.48 6.03
N LYS A 112 0.20 -13.89 7.11
CA LYS A 112 -1.25 -13.74 7.32
C LYS A 112 -1.90 -12.92 6.23
N LEU A 113 -1.32 -11.78 5.86
CA LEU A 113 -1.80 -10.94 4.77
C LEU A 113 -1.78 -11.69 3.43
N THR A 114 -0.71 -12.46 3.19
CA THR A 114 -0.57 -13.28 1.99
C THR A 114 -1.68 -14.33 1.93
N VAL A 115 -1.87 -15.11 3.00
CA VAL A 115 -2.94 -16.12 3.10
C VAL A 115 -4.32 -15.48 2.89
N PHE A 116 -4.59 -14.33 3.51
CA PHE A 116 -5.85 -13.61 3.36
C PHE A 116 -6.15 -13.26 1.89
N ILE A 117 -5.16 -12.71 1.16
CA ILE A 117 -5.29 -12.38 -0.26
C ILE A 117 -5.54 -13.64 -1.09
N PHE A 118 -4.74 -14.69 -0.88
CA PHE A 118 -4.90 -15.96 -1.62
C PHE A 118 -6.25 -16.64 -1.37
N THR A 119 -6.76 -16.61 -0.14
CA THR A 119 -8.08 -17.15 0.20
C THR A 119 -9.18 -16.40 -0.54
N ILE A 120 -9.14 -15.05 -0.57
CA ILE A 120 -10.13 -14.26 -1.32
C ILE A 120 -10.09 -14.60 -2.81
N ILE A 121 -8.89 -14.69 -3.40
CA ILE A 121 -8.74 -15.04 -4.81
C ILE A 121 -9.34 -16.43 -5.08
N TRP A 122 -9.08 -17.42 -4.23
CA TRP A 122 -9.66 -18.75 -4.36
C TRP A 122 -11.19 -18.73 -4.31
N SER A 123 -11.76 -18.06 -3.30
CA SER A 123 -13.21 -17.93 -3.15
C SER A 123 -13.85 -17.26 -4.37
N ILE A 124 -13.23 -16.20 -4.90
CA ILE A 124 -13.76 -15.46 -6.05
C ILE A 124 -13.68 -16.29 -7.34
N LEU A 125 -12.61 -17.06 -7.54
CA LEU A 125 -12.46 -17.91 -8.72
C LEU A 125 -13.53 -19.01 -8.78
N ILE A 126 -13.83 -19.61 -7.62
CA ILE A 126 -14.92 -20.59 -7.51
C ILE A 126 -16.26 -19.91 -7.81
N TYR A 127 -16.50 -18.74 -7.22
CA TYR A 127 -17.74 -17.98 -7.41
C TYR A 127 -17.95 -17.56 -8.87
N VAL A 128 -16.92 -17.01 -9.54
CA VAL A 128 -16.99 -16.61 -10.95
C VAL A 128 -17.29 -17.82 -11.84
N ARG A 129 -16.70 -18.99 -11.54
CA ARG A 129 -16.99 -20.22 -12.30
C ARG A 129 -18.43 -20.71 -12.08
N PHE A 130 -18.94 -20.61 -10.86
CA PHE A 130 -20.35 -20.90 -10.56
C PHE A 130 -21.31 -19.94 -11.28
N LEU A 131 -21.00 -18.65 -11.32
CA LEU A 131 -21.76 -17.67 -12.09
C LEU A 131 -21.75 -18.01 -13.59
N GLY A 132 -20.59 -18.42 -14.13
CA GLY A 132 -20.49 -18.87 -15.51
C GLY A 132 -21.39 -20.07 -15.82
N PHE A 133 -21.45 -21.07 -14.93
CA PHE A 133 -22.33 -22.23 -15.11
C PHE A 133 -23.82 -21.93 -14.96
N SER A 134 -24.19 -20.99 -14.08
CA SER A 134 -25.59 -20.62 -13.87
C SER A 134 -26.16 -19.72 -14.97
N GLY A 135 -25.33 -19.25 -15.91
CA GLY A 135 -25.76 -18.34 -16.98
C GLY A 135 -26.20 -16.96 -16.47
N LEU A 136 -26.03 -16.68 -15.17
CA LEU A 136 -26.47 -15.44 -14.53
C LEU A 136 -25.86 -14.19 -15.18
N PRO A 137 -24.55 -14.12 -15.48
CA PRO A 137 -23.97 -12.95 -16.14
C PRO A 137 -24.62 -12.65 -17.49
N GLU A 138 -24.94 -13.70 -18.26
CA GLU A 138 -25.54 -13.58 -19.59
C GLU A 138 -27.01 -13.17 -19.51
N ALA A 139 -27.77 -13.73 -18.55
CA ALA A 139 -29.14 -13.30 -18.26
C ALA A 139 -29.20 -11.81 -17.85
N PHE A 140 -28.28 -11.37 -16.99
CA PHE A 140 -28.18 -9.96 -16.60
C PHE A 140 -27.77 -9.06 -17.78
N ALA A 141 -26.83 -9.48 -18.61
CA ALA A 141 -26.43 -8.73 -19.79
C ALA A 141 -27.60 -8.55 -20.77
N ASN A 142 -28.34 -9.63 -21.05
CA ASN A 142 -29.51 -9.58 -21.92
C ASN A 142 -30.64 -8.69 -21.35
N PHE A 143 -30.83 -8.69 -20.03
CA PHE A 143 -31.77 -7.78 -19.38
C PHE A 143 -31.41 -6.31 -19.58
N VAL A 144 -30.12 -5.95 -19.42
CA VAL A 144 -29.65 -4.56 -19.59
C VAL A 144 -29.71 -4.12 -21.06
N VAL A 145 -29.36 -5.00 -22.00
CA VAL A 145 -29.41 -4.68 -23.45
C VAL A 145 -30.86 -4.58 -23.94
N GLY A 146 -31.80 -5.27 -23.28
CA GLY A 146 -33.22 -5.19 -23.58
C GLY A 146 -33.94 -3.95 -23.02
N LEU A 147 -33.25 -3.09 -22.26
CA LEU A 147 -33.76 -1.84 -21.71
C LEU A 147 -33.47 -0.66 -22.65
#